data_AF-D7RPF3-F1
#
_entry.id   AF-D7RPF3-F1
#
_cell.length_a   1.000
_cell.length_b   1.000
_cell.length_c   1.000
_cell.angle_alpha   90.00
_cell.angle_beta   90.00
_cell.angle_gamma   90.00
#
_symmetry.space_group_name_H-M   'P 1'
#
loop_
_entity.id
_entity.type
_entity.pdbx_description
1 polymer ?
#
loop_
_entity_poly.entity_id
_entity_poly.type
_entity_poly.pdbx_seq_one_letter_code
_entity_poly.pdbx_strand_id
1 'polypeptide(L)'
;KLGEQMQVRDLLIHNSGLGLGAGDLMLWPEPNAFTRADIIAGLAHLKPVSSFRSHYAYDNLMYVVAGEVAAAAGGKPYDQLMREQVFEPLGMTRCQVGAWSVKRVGNVAQPHAWRGERNEVVNADAAISPDLPSMAAGGIRCSLRDMTRWMQVLLDPALVPDWLDSEQRRTLWTLHMPMPLGERQRRWDNAHFYGYGYGWRVSDMDGQWKVAHTGTLSGMYSSLALLPDRRVGVVMLINGEGEDARTALMQATLKRFTAPDDARPAMEYLAELKADRAAQAASGHQRPAATAAQPARGNDLPHWQGRYSDPRLGPASLCPGKDGLRFSVDKSPRLQAAVLQLQGRWLLRWNS
;
A
#
# COMPACT_ATOMS: atom_id res chain seq x y z
N LYS A 1 -23.39 14.26 6.35
CA LYS A 1 -22.34 13.94 5.33
C LYS A 1 -21.37 12.91 5.90
N LEU A 2 -20.74 12.04 5.10
CA LEU A 2 -19.86 10.95 5.59
C LEU A 2 -18.80 11.42 6.62
N GLY A 3 -18.21 12.60 6.40
CA GLY A 3 -17.23 13.18 7.33
C GLY A 3 -17.77 13.57 8.72
N GLU A 4 -19.07 13.82 8.87
CA GLU A 4 -19.66 14.19 10.19
C GLU A 4 -19.77 12.98 11.14
N GLN A 5 -19.74 11.76 10.60
CA GLN A 5 -19.84 10.53 11.39
C GLN A 5 -18.49 9.83 11.56
N MET A 6 -17.47 10.28 10.82
CA MET A 6 -16.14 9.69 10.81
C MET A 6 -15.35 10.06 12.05
N GLN A 7 -14.73 9.06 12.67
CA GLN A 7 -13.87 9.23 13.83
C GLN A 7 -12.44 8.83 13.48
N VAL A 8 -11.48 9.23 14.31
CA VAL A 8 -10.06 8.88 14.12
C VAL A 8 -9.87 7.36 13.95
N ARG A 9 -10.60 6.55 14.72
CA ARG A 9 -10.55 5.09 14.61
C ARG A 9 -10.94 4.57 13.22
N ASP A 10 -11.87 5.21 12.53
CA ASP A 10 -12.37 4.77 11.22
C ASP A 10 -11.29 4.95 10.15
N LEU A 11 -10.42 5.95 10.32
CA LEU A 11 -9.28 6.20 9.45
C LEU A 11 -8.24 5.06 9.50
N LEU A 12 -8.16 4.35 10.63
CA LEU A 12 -7.12 3.36 10.93
C LEU A 12 -7.59 1.92 10.68
N ILE A 13 -8.86 1.70 10.31
CA ILE A 13 -9.46 0.36 10.17
C ILE A 13 -10.13 0.09 8.83
N HIS A 14 -9.97 1.00 7.85
CA HIS A 14 -10.39 0.79 6.46
C HIS A 14 -11.89 0.49 6.29
N ASN A 15 -12.74 1.25 6.98
CA ASN A 15 -14.18 1.01 7.02
C ASN A 15 -15.00 2.23 6.54
N SER A 16 -14.39 3.10 5.73
CA SER A 16 -14.97 4.37 5.26
C SER A 16 -16.21 4.21 4.36
N GLY A 17 -16.42 3.01 3.80
CA GLY A 17 -17.44 2.72 2.79
C GLY A 17 -17.01 3.09 1.37
N LEU A 18 -15.80 3.65 1.21
CA LEU A 18 -15.17 3.84 -0.10
C LEU A 18 -14.69 2.49 -0.66
N GLY A 19 -14.54 2.44 -1.98
CA GLY A 19 -14.02 1.24 -2.64
C GLY A 19 -12.53 1.01 -2.38
N LEU A 20 -12.06 -0.21 -2.64
CA LEU A 20 -10.64 -0.55 -2.57
C LEU A 20 -9.80 0.43 -3.42
N GLY A 21 -8.82 1.08 -2.78
CA GLY A 21 -7.92 2.05 -3.44
C GLY A 21 -8.63 3.30 -3.96
N ALA A 22 -9.79 3.67 -3.39
CA ALA A 22 -10.54 4.83 -3.83
C ALA A 22 -9.70 6.11 -3.71
N GLY A 23 -9.39 6.73 -4.86
CA GLY A 23 -8.60 7.95 -4.91
C GLY A 23 -7.08 7.75 -4.94
N ASP A 24 -6.60 6.50 -4.99
CA ASP A 24 -5.17 6.18 -5.13
C ASP A 24 -4.51 6.86 -6.35
N LEU A 25 -5.27 7.23 -7.37
CA LEU A 25 -4.78 7.99 -8.52
C LEU A 25 -4.30 9.42 -8.18
N MET A 26 -4.66 9.93 -7.00
CA MET A 26 -4.10 11.15 -6.42
C MET A 26 -2.78 10.92 -5.66
N LEU A 27 -2.33 9.66 -5.54
CA LEU A 27 -1.07 9.26 -4.91
C LEU A 27 -0.10 8.64 -5.93
N TRP A 28 -0.61 7.81 -6.83
CA TRP A 28 0.18 7.07 -7.80
C TRP A 28 -0.44 7.10 -9.20
N PRO A 29 0.36 6.86 -10.26
CA PRO A 29 1.81 6.71 -10.27
C PRO A 29 2.56 8.00 -9.91
N GLU A 30 3.66 7.86 -9.16
CA GLU A 30 4.59 8.96 -8.87
C GLU A 30 5.53 9.23 -10.05
N PRO A 31 6.03 10.47 -10.25
CA PRO A 31 5.69 11.66 -9.47
C PRO A 31 4.30 12.19 -9.81
N ASN A 32 3.65 12.80 -8.83
CA ASN A 32 2.40 13.53 -9.00
C ASN A 32 2.46 14.89 -8.29
N ALA A 33 1.50 15.77 -8.61
CA ALA A 33 1.45 17.15 -8.13
C ALA A 33 0.31 17.40 -7.13
N PHE A 34 -0.32 16.35 -6.62
CA PHE A 34 -1.37 16.47 -5.61
C PHE A 34 -0.75 16.85 -4.26
N THR A 35 -1.43 17.73 -3.53
CA THR A 35 -1.11 18.05 -2.14
C THR A 35 -2.00 17.25 -1.18
N ARG A 36 -1.66 17.23 0.11
CA ARG A 36 -2.53 16.66 1.15
C ARG A 36 -3.91 17.37 1.20
N ALA A 37 -3.92 18.68 0.96
CA ALA A 37 -5.15 19.47 0.86
C ALA A 37 -6.01 19.06 -0.35
N ASP A 38 -5.38 18.80 -1.50
CA ASP A 38 -6.10 18.28 -2.68
C ASP A 38 -6.74 16.92 -2.40
N ILE A 39 -6.01 16.03 -1.72
CA ILE A 39 -6.52 14.71 -1.35
C ILE A 39 -7.73 14.83 -0.43
N ILE A 40 -7.63 15.64 0.61
CA ILE A 40 -8.73 15.89 1.57
C ILE A 40 -9.94 16.48 0.84
N ALA A 41 -9.74 17.45 -0.04
CA ALA A 41 -10.82 18.02 -0.84
C ALA A 41 -11.46 16.98 -1.79
N GLY A 42 -10.64 16.15 -2.42
CA GLY A 42 -11.05 15.08 -3.33
C GLY A 42 -11.94 14.02 -2.66
N LEU A 43 -11.76 13.76 -1.37
CA LEU A 43 -12.59 12.81 -0.60
C LEU A 43 -14.07 13.14 -0.67
N ALA A 44 -14.44 14.43 -0.69
CA ALA A 44 -15.83 14.87 -0.77
C ALA A 44 -16.53 14.44 -2.08
N HIS A 45 -15.75 14.07 -3.10
CA HIS A 45 -16.22 13.71 -4.43
C HIS A 45 -16.12 12.20 -4.71
N LEU A 46 -15.56 11.40 -3.80
CA LEU A 46 -15.54 9.95 -3.92
C LEU A 46 -16.91 9.38 -3.53
N LYS A 47 -17.43 8.51 -4.40
CA LYS A 47 -18.71 7.84 -4.16
C LYS A 47 -18.47 6.58 -3.31
N PRO A 48 -19.12 6.45 -2.15
CA PRO A 48 -19.13 5.19 -1.41
C PRO A 48 -19.71 4.05 -2.26
N VAL A 49 -19.15 2.86 -2.11
CA VAL A 49 -19.63 1.63 -2.77
C VAL A 49 -20.30 0.68 -1.77
N SER A 50 -20.21 0.99 -0.47
CA SER A 50 -20.93 0.32 0.60
C SER A 50 -21.39 1.31 1.66
N SER A 51 -22.24 0.88 2.59
CA SER A 51 -22.58 1.69 3.76
C SER A 51 -21.35 1.94 4.64
N PHE A 52 -21.30 3.08 5.31
CA PHE A 52 -20.23 3.41 6.25
C PHE A 52 -20.11 2.33 7.34
N ARG A 53 -18.88 1.91 7.66
CA ARG A 53 -18.52 0.85 8.62
C ARG A 53 -19.03 -0.57 8.30
N SER A 54 -19.73 -0.77 7.19
CA SER A 54 -20.34 -2.07 6.88
C SER A 54 -19.36 -3.10 6.34
N HIS A 55 -18.28 -2.67 5.70
CA HIS A 55 -17.32 -3.54 5.03
C HIS A 55 -15.90 -2.99 5.15
N TYR A 56 -14.93 -3.90 5.10
CA TYR A 56 -13.52 -3.57 4.93
C TYR A 56 -13.23 -3.24 3.47
N ALA A 57 -12.58 -2.10 3.22
CA ALA A 57 -11.99 -1.74 1.94
C ALA A 57 -10.75 -0.89 2.18
N TYR A 58 -9.57 -1.45 1.84
CA TYR A 58 -8.29 -0.78 2.08
C TYR A 58 -8.21 0.53 1.29
N ASP A 59 -7.88 1.61 2.00
CA ASP A 59 -7.83 2.97 1.45
C ASP A 59 -6.65 3.76 2.03
N ASN A 60 -5.70 4.12 1.16
CA ASN A 60 -4.51 4.87 1.56
C ASN A 60 -4.85 6.31 1.96
N LEU A 61 -5.90 6.90 1.39
CA LEU A 61 -6.24 8.29 1.65
C LEU A 61 -6.69 8.47 3.10
N MET A 62 -7.31 7.45 3.70
CA MET A 62 -7.66 7.48 5.12
C MET A 62 -6.42 7.61 6.01
N TYR A 63 -5.30 6.98 5.64
CA TYR A 63 -4.03 7.16 6.34
C TYR A 63 -3.37 8.50 6.08
N VAL A 64 -3.53 9.08 4.89
CA VAL A 64 -3.11 10.47 4.63
C VAL A 64 -3.87 11.43 5.56
N VAL A 65 -5.19 11.27 5.67
CA VAL A 65 -6.01 12.05 6.61
C VAL A 65 -5.59 11.79 8.06
N ALA A 66 -5.31 10.55 8.45
CA ALA A 66 -4.84 10.22 9.79
C ALA A 66 -3.53 10.94 10.13
N GLY A 67 -2.61 11.06 9.17
CA GLY A 67 -1.38 11.85 9.32
C GLY A 67 -1.65 13.34 9.57
N GLU A 68 -2.59 13.93 8.85
CA GLU A 68 -2.99 15.33 9.04
C GLU A 68 -3.73 15.56 10.36
N VAL A 69 -4.57 14.61 10.78
CA VAL A 69 -5.22 14.63 12.10
C VAL A 69 -4.17 14.55 13.21
N ALA A 70 -3.18 13.66 13.07
CA ALA A 70 -2.08 13.56 14.02
C ALA A 70 -1.28 14.86 14.10
N ALA A 71 -0.96 15.47 12.94
CA ALA A 71 -0.25 16.75 12.87
C ALA A 71 -1.02 17.88 13.56
N ALA A 72 -2.33 17.97 13.31
CA ALA A 72 -3.21 18.94 13.95
C ALA A 72 -3.31 18.73 15.47
N ALA A 73 -3.49 17.48 15.91
CA ALA A 73 -3.60 17.14 17.33
C ALA A 73 -2.27 17.37 18.09
N GLY A 74 -1.14 17.10 17.45
CA GLY A 74 0.19 17.28 18.03
C GLY A 74 0.78 18.68 17.87
N GLY A 75 0.13 19.57 17.12
CA GLY A 75 0.59 20.94 16.86
C GLY A 75 1.92 21.03 16.09
N LYS A 76 2.30 19.96 15.39
CA LYS A 76 3.58 19.84 14.66
C LYS A 76 3.37 19.05 13.36
N PRO A 77 4.19 19.29 12.32
CA PRO A 77 4.16 18.48 11.10
C PRO A 77 4.32 16.97 11.38
N TYR A 78 3.65 16.14 10.58
CA TYR A 78 3.64 14.68 10.74
C TYR A 78 5.05 14.07 10.82
N ASP A 79 5.97 14.53 9.98
CA ASP A 79 7.35 14.07 9.95
C ASP A 79 8.13 14.42 11.23
N GLN A 80 7.82 15.56 11.84
CA GLN A 80 8.36 15.93 13.16
C GLN A 80 7.77 15.07 14.27
N LEU A 81 6.45 14.83 14.27
CA LEU A 81 5.81 13.95 15.25
C LEU A 81 6.36 12.53 15.19
N MET A 82 6.54 11.96 13.99
CA MET A 82 7.13 10.64 13.82
C MET A 82 8.57 10.57 14.36
N ARG A 83 9.37 11.64 14.19
CA ARG A 83 10.71 11.71 14.77
C ARG A 83 10.67 11.73 16.29
N GLU A 84 9.94 12.68 16.88
CA GLU A 84 9.93 12.92 18.32
C GLU A 84 9.17 11.85 19.13
N GLN A 85 8.07 11.30 18.57
CA GLN A 85 7.16 10.41 19.31
C GLN A 85 7.38 8.94 18.99
N VAL A 86 8.11 8.59 17.92
CA VAL A 86 8.34 7.20 17.52
C VAL A 86 9.81 6.90 17.31
N PHE A 87 10.49 7.64 16.42
CA PHE A 87 11.84 7.22 16.03
C PHE A 87 12.88 7.46 17.13
N GLU A 88 12.87 8.63 17.77
CA GLU A 88 13.80 8.97 18.85
C GLU A 88 13.58 8.10 20.10
N PRO A 89 12.36 7.95 20.64
CA PRO A 89 12.14 7.13 21.84
C PRO A 89 12.50 5.65 21.64
N LEU A 90 12.37 5.14 20.41
CA LEU A 90 12.69 3.75 20.09
C LEU A 90 14.14 3.55 19.66
N GLY A 91 14.90 4.62 19.41
CA GLY A 91 16.27 4.55 18.89
C GLY A 91 16.34 4.13 17.41
N MET A 92 15.30 4.43 16.62
CA MET A 92 15.20 4.12 15.18
C MET A 92 15.88 5.19 14.33
N THR A 93 17.19 5.35 14.49
CA THR A 93 17.94 6.54 14.05
C THR A 93 18.13 6.71 12.55
N ARG A 94 17.85 5.68 11.73
CA ARG A 94 17.95 5.80 10.25
C ARG A 94 16.59 5.88 9.57
N CYS A 95 15.48 5.83 10.31
CA CYS A 95 14.16 6.03 9.73
C CYS A 95 13.99 7.46 9.20
N GLN A 96 13.44 7.57 8.00
CA GLN A 96 13.19 8.83 7.30
C GLN A 96 11.70 8.97 7.00
N VAL A 97 11.24 10.22 7.08
CA VAL A 97 9.87 10.68 6.82
C VAL A 97 9.92 12.16 6.47
N GLY A 98 9.02 12.61 5.59
CA GLY A 98 9.08 13.94 5.01
C GLY A 98 10.20 14.03 3.97
N ALA A 99 10.77 15.23 3.77
CA ALA A 99 11.91 15.41 2.87
C ALA A 99 13.23 14.99 3.56
N TRP A 100 14.08 14.23 2.86
CA TRP A 100 15.35 13.74 3.42
C TRP A 100 16.44 13.57 2.36
N SER A 101 17.71 13.57 2.80
CA SER A 101 18.87 13.49 1.92
C SER A 101 19.43 12.08 1.84
N VAL A 102 19.50 11.53 0.61
CA VAL A 102 20.13 10.22 0.35
C VAL A 102 21.59 10.23 0.77
N LYS A 103 22.32 11.32 0.48
CA LYS A 103 23.73 11.48 0.88
C LYS A 103 23.92 11.44 2.40
N ARG A 104 23.02 12.08 3.16
CA ARG A 104 23.11 12.11 4.64
C ARG A 104 22.86 10.72 5.24
N VAL A 105 21.91 9.96 4.70
CA VAL A 105 21.58 8.61 5.17
C VAL A 105 22.65 7.58 4.76
N GLY A 106 23.24 7.76 3.57
CA GLY A 106 24.28 6.90 3.02
C GLY A 106 23.70 5.75 2.19
N ASN A 107 23.93 4.51 2.60
CA ASN A 107 23.47 3.33 1.89
C ASN A 107 21.93 3.18 1.94
N VAL A 108 21.29 3.45 0.80
CA VAL A 108 19.84 3.32 0.59
C VAL A 108 19.61 2.28 -0.51
N ALA A 109 18.78 1.27 -0.23
CA ALA A 109 18.36 0.31 -1.24
C ALA A 109 17.45 1.00 -2.26
N GLN A 110 17.81 0.90 -3.54
CA GLN A 110 17.02 1.47 -4.64
C GLN A 110 15.94 0.49 -5.11
N PRO A 111 14.80 0.98 -5.63
CA PRO A 111 13.73 0.12 -6.13
C PRO A 111 14.16 -0.57 -7.42
N HIS A 112 13.76 -1.82 -7.61
CA HIS A 112 13.99 -2.55 -8.87
C HIS A 112 12.69 -3.11 -9.45
N ALA A 113 12.62 -3.14 -10.78
CA ALA A 113 11.59 -3.86 -11.53
C ALA A 113 12.26 -4.97 -12.35
N TRP A 114 11.53 -6.07 -12.59
CA TRP A 114 12.02 -7.13 -13.46
C TRP A 114 11.75 -6.74 -14.92
N ARG A 115 12.80 -6.51 -15.70
CA ARG A 115 12.71 -6.10 -17.11
C ARG A 115 13.57 -7.01 -17.97
N GLY A 116 12.92 -7.69 -18.93
CA GLY A 116 13.56 -8.74 -19.72
C GLY A 116 13.98 -9.91 -18.83
N GLU A 117 15.29 -10.08 -18.64
CA GLU A 117 15.89 -11.19 -17.87
C GLU A 117 16.67 -10.71 -16.63
N ARG A 118 16.48 -9.46 -16.21
CA ARG A 118 17.19 -8.90 -15.05
C ARG A 118 16.38 -7.91 -14.25
N ASN A 119 16.81 -7.67 -13.01
CA ASN A 119 16.34 -6.56 -12.20
C ASN A 119 17.01 -5.25 -12.66
N GLU A 120 16.21 -4.24 -12.95
CA GLU A 120 16.67 -2.90 -13.30
C GLU A 120 16.19 -1.89 -12.27
N VAL A 121 17.05 -0.94 -11.88
CA VAL A 121 16.67 0.14 -10.98
C VAL A 121 15.57 0.97 -11.64
N VAL A 122 14.49 1.22 -10.91
CA VAL A 122 13.37 2.07 -11.34
C VAL A 122 13.07 3.11 -10.28
N ASN A 123 12.60 4.29 -10.70
CA ASN A 123 12.23 5.38 -9.78
C ASN A 123 13.32 5.66 -8.73
N ALA A 124 14.58 5.69 -9.18
CA ALA A 124 15.71 5.93 -8.29
C ALA A 124 15.52 7.23 -7.50
N ASP A 125 15.91 7.19 -6.24
CA ASP A 125 15.85 8.38 -5.40
C ASP A 125 16.78 9.47 -5.94
N ALA A 126 16.24 10.68 -6.04
CA ALA A 126 17.06 11.86 -6.26
C ALA A 126 17.94 12.14 -5.03
N ALA A 127 18.90 13.07 -5.16
CA ALA A 127 19.78 13.45 -4.05
C ALA A 127 19.01 13.86 -2.78
N ILE A 128 17.84 14.46 -2.97
CA ILE A 128 16.83 14.74 -1.95
C ILE A 128 15.55 14.00 -2.34
N SER A 129 15.09 13.12 -1.45
CA SER A 129 13.75 12.54 -1.55
C SER A 129 12.75 13.58 -1.03
N PRO A 130 11.71 13.93 -1.80
CA PRO A 130 10.76 14.98 -1.41
C PRO A 130 9.81 14.51 -0.31
N ASP A 131 9.20 15.48 0.39
CA ASP A 131 7.98 15.20 1.16
C ASP A 131 6.83 14.90 0.19
N LEU A 132 6.15 13.78 0.39
CA LEU A 132 5.05 13.32 -0.45
C LEU A 132 3.76 13.24 0.37
N PRO A 133 2.58 13.47 -0.24
CA PRO A 133 1.32 13.32 0.48
C PRO A 133 1.11 11.94 1.09
N SER A 134 1.70 10.90 0.50
CA SER A 134 1.63 9.49 0.93
C SER A 134 2.47 9.15 2.17
N MET A 135 3.21 10.10 2.77
CA MET A 135 4.12 9.82 3.90
C MET A 135 3.46 9.01 5.03
N ALA A 136 2.24 9.37 5.44
CA ALA A 136 1.53 8.69 6.52
C ALA A 136 0.92 7.33 6.11
N ALA A 137 0.71 7.09 4.82
CA ALA A 137 0.14 5.84 4.29
C ALA A 137 1.20 4.79 3.94
N GLY A 138 2.40 5.22 3.55
CA GLY A 138 3.47 4.29 3.17
C GLY A 138 4.83 4.90 2.87
N GLY A 139 5.03 6.21 3.07
CA GLY A 139 6.28 6.88 2.66
C GLY A 139 7.45 6.77 3.65
N ILE A 140 7.25 6.20 4.84
CA ILE A 140 8.34 5.99 5.81
C ILE A 140 9.36 5.00 5.25
N ARG A 141 10.64 5.35 5.38
CA ARG A 141 11.75 4.47 4.99
C ARG A 141 12.66 4.19 6.17
N CYS A 142 12.84 2.92 6.49
CA CYS A 142 13.66 2.48 7.62
C CYS A 142 14.67 1.44 7.21
N SER A 143 15.76 1.33 7.98
CA SER A 143 16.72 0.24 7.84
C SER A 143 16.15 -1.06 8.42
N LEU A 144 16.69 -2.21 8.01
CA LEU A 144 16.35 -3.49 8.65
C LEU A 144 16.59 -3.45 10.16
N ARG A 145 17.68 -2.81 10.60
CA ARG A 145 18.02 -2.66 12.02
C ARG A 145 16.93 -1.91 12.79
N ASP A 146 16.44 -0.80 12.24
CA ASP A 146 15.40 0.00 12.90
C ASP A 146 14.06 -0.74 12.89
N MET A 147 13.73 -1.48 11.82
CA MET A 147 12.53 -2.30 11.80
C MET A 147 12.60 -3.48 12.77
N THR A 148 13.78 -4.06 13.00
CA THR A 148 13.99 -5.05 14.07
C THR A 148 13.80 -4.41 15.44
N ARG A 149 14.26 -3.17 15.65
CA ARG A 149 14.02 -2.43 16.89
C ARG A 149 12.53 -2.15 17.13
N TRP A 150 11.80 -1.70 16.10
CA TRP A 150 10.35 -1.54 16.10
C TRP A 150 9.64 -2.84 16.52
N MET A 151 10.00 -3.94 15.87
CA MET A 151 9.48 -5.28 16.16
C MET A 151 9.75 -5.71 17.61
N GLN A 152 10.97 -5.49 18.11
CA GLN A 152 11.34 -5.83 19.50
C GLN A 152 10.53 -5.03 20.52
N VAL A 153 10.37 -3.71 20.34
CA VAL A 153 9.62 -2.87 21.28
C VAL A 153 8.13 -3.21 21.30
N LEU A 154 7.57 -3.66 20.17
CA LEU A 154 6.20 -4.15 20.11
C LEU A 154 6.03 -5.49 20.87
N LEU A 155 6.98 -6.40 20.75
CA LEU A 155 6.93 -7.72 21.42
C LEU A 155 7.31 -7.67 22.90
N ASP A 156 8.18 -6.73 23.27
CA ASP A 156 8.66 -6.53 24.63
C ASP A 156 8.52 -5.06 25.05
N PRO A 157 7.40 -4.69 25.71
CA PRO A 157 7.16 -3.32 26.14
C PRO A 157 8.16 -2.83 27.19
N ALA A 158 8.87 -3.73 27.90
CA ALA A 158 9.86 -3.35 28.90
C ALA A 158 11.10 -2.68 28.30
N LEU A 159 11.32 -2.82 26.99
CA LEU A 159 12.42 -2.16 26.28
C LEU A 159 12.25 -0.64 26.16
N VAL A 160 11.01 -0.15 26.22
CA VAL A 160 10.65 1.29 26.24
C VAL A 160 9.32 1.42 27.02
N PRO A 161 9.37 1.37 28.37
CA PRO A 161 8.17 1.24 29.21
C PRO A 161 7.24 2.46 29.10
N ASP A 162 7.80 3.67 28.97
CA ASP A 162 7.06 4.93 29.01
C ASP A 162 6.48 5.35 27.64
N TRP A 163 6.69 4.57 26.58
CA TRP A 163 6.30 4.98 25.23
C TRP A 163 4.82 4.70 24.89
N LEU A 164 4.34 3.49 25.19
CA LEU A 164 2.93 3.14 25.07
C LEU A 164 2.49 2.41 26.34
N ASP A 165 1.36 2.78 26.90
CA ASP A 165 0.79 2.05 28.05
C ASP A 165 0.17 0.70 27.62
N SER A 166 -0.23 -0.10 28.62
CA SER A 166 -0.80 -1.43 28.36
C SER A 166 -2.15 -1.39 27.63
N GLU A 167 -2.95 -0.33 27.80
CA GLU A 167 -4.25 -0.18 27.17
C GLU A 167 -4.09 0.22 25.70
N GLN A 168 -3.20 1.16 25.41
CA GLN A 168 -2.84 1.58 24.06
C GLN A 168 -2.31 0.40 23.24
N ARG A 169 -1.41 -0.41 23.83
CA ARG A 169 -0.86 -1.61 23.17
C ARG A 169 -1.92 -2.67 22.90
N ARG A 170 -2.82 -2.95 23.85
CA ARG A 170 -3.95 -3.86 23.61
C ARG A 170 -4.83 -3.32 22.49
N THR A 171 -5.18 -2.05 22.55
CA THR A 171 -6.06 -1.38 21.58
C THR A 171 -5.48 -1.42 20.17
N LEU A 172 -4.16 -1.25 20.01
CA LEU A 172 -3.47 -1.31 18.72
C LEU A 172 -3.78 -2.59 17.92
N TRP A 173 -3.90 -3.72 18.62
CA TRP A 173 -4.11 -5.04 18.00
C TRP A 173 -5.49 -5.65 18.27
N THR A 174 -6.40 -4.90 18.90
CA THR A 174 -7.80 -5.29 19.01
C THR A 174 -8.42 -5.35 17.62
N LEU A 175 -9.13 -6.44 17.32
CA LEU A 175 -9.85 -6.59 16.06
C LEU A 175 -11.06 -5.64 16.07
N HIS A 176 -11.06 -4.68 15.14
CA HIS A 176 -12.12 -3.69 14.98
C HIS A 176 -12.95 -3.88 13.71
N MET A 177 -12.33 -4.42 12.65
CA MET A 177 -12.99 -4.65 11.37
C MET A 177 -12.79 -6.11 10.91
N PRO A 178 -13.81 -6.97 11.02
CA PRO A 178 -13.78 -8.31 10.45
C PRO A 178 -13.47 -8.30 8.94
N MET A 179 -12.68 -9.27 8.49
CA MET A 179 -12.33 -9.45 7.08
C MET A 179 -12.71 -10.87 6.63
N PRO A 180 -13.04 -11.07 5.35
CA PRO A 180 -13.30 -12.40 4.83
C PRO A 180 -12.04 -13.25 4.91
N LEU A 181 -12.17 -14.45 5.48
CA LEU A 181 -11.09 -15.41 5.59
C LEU A 181 -11.02 -16.27 4.31
N GLY A 182 -9.93 -16.13 3.54
CA GLY A 182 -9.77 -16.82 2.27
C GLY A 182 -9.33 -18.27 2.38
N GLU A 183 -9.66 -19.08 1.38
CA GLU A 183 -9.30 -20.52 1.33
C GLU A 183 -7.80 -20.80 1.48
N ARG A 184 -6.94 -19.95 0.91
CA ARG A 184 -5.50 -20.09 1.09
C ARG A 184 -5.08 -19.93 2.55
N GLN A 185 -5.64 -18.95 3.27
CA GLN A 185 -5.34 -18.77 4.69
C GLN A 185 -5.86 -19.95 5.52
N ARG A 186 -7.07 -20.47 5.22
CA ARG A 186 -7.57 -21.69 5.87
C ARG A 186 -6.63 -22.88 5.67
N ARG A 187 -6.20 -23.12 4.43
CA ARG A 187 -5.32 -24.23 4.08
C ARG A 187 -3.90 -24.09 4.63
N TRP A 188 -3.30 -22.90 4.47
CA TRP A 188 -1.90 -22.69 4.82
C TRP A 188 -1.69 -22.40 6.29
N ASP A 189 -2.59 -21.61 6.90
CA ASP A 189 -2.44 -21.15 8.28
C ASP A 189 -3.33 -21.92 9.24
N ASN A 190 -4.19 -22.84 8.79
CA ASN A 190 -5.27 -23.40 9.63
C ASN A 190 -6.03 -22.29 10.38
N ALA A 191 -6.26 -21.16 9.69
CA ALA A 191 -6.81 -19.96 10.30
C ALA A 191 -8.32 -20.10 10.52
N HIS A 192 -8.80 -19.48 11.58
CA HIS A 192 -10.21 -19.45 11.99
C HIS A 192 -10.82 -18.05 11.88
N PHE A 193 -10.00 -17.00 12.01
CA PHE A 193 -10.46 -15.63 11.86
C PHE A 193 -9.47 -14.74 11.11
N TYR A 194 -10.00 -13.64 10.58
CA TYR A 194 -9.20 -12.59 9.97
C TYR A 194 -9.88 -11.24 10.16
N GLY A 195 -9.11 -10.21 10.46
CA GLY A 195 -9.61 -8.87 10.64
C GLY A 195 -8.52 -7.82 10.68
N TYR A 196 -8.92 -6.60 10.99
CA TYR A 196 -8.06 -5.44 11.03
C TYR A 196 -8.22 -4.70 12.37
N GLY A 197 -7.09 -4.41 13.02
CA GLY A 197 -6.95 -3.50 14.16
C GLY A 197 -6.40 -2.14 13.71
N TYR A 198 -5.87 -1.32 14.60
CA TYR A 198 -5.33 0.00 14.22
C TYR A 198 -4.01 -0.13 13.45
N GLY A 199 -4.09 -0.22 12.11
CA GLY A 199 -2.93 -0.41 11.24
C GLY A 199 -2.34 -1.80 11.19
N TRP A 200 -3.08 -2.81 11.65
CA TRP A 200 -2.60 -4.19 11.69
C TRP A 200 -3.65 -5.16 11.19
N ARG A 201 -3.21 -6.13 10.38
CA ARG A 201 -3.99 -7.34 10.11
C ARG A 201 -3.84 -8.27 11.30
N VAL A 202 -4.95 -8.79 11.79
CA VAL A 202 -5.02 -9.67 12.95
C VAL A 202 -5.70 -10.97 12.53
N SER A 203 -5.07 -12.09 12.85
CA SER A 203 -5.50 -13.44 12.47
C SER A 203 -4.96 -14.45 13.49
N ASP A 204 -5.32 -15.71 13.33
CA ASP A 204 -4.56 -16.84 13.85
C ASP A 204 -3.75 -17.56 12.75
N MET A 205 -2.71 -18.26 13.18
CA MET A 205 -1.93 -19.19 12.37
C MET A 205 -1.59 -20.41 13.22
N ASP A 206 -2.20 -21.54 12.91
CA ASP A 206 -2.16 -22.79 13.67
C ASP A 206 -2.57 -22.56 15.14
N GLY A 207 -3.64 -21.79 15.33
CA GLY A 207 -4.13 -21.38 16.64
C GLY A 207 -3.26 -20.35 17.38
N GLN A 208 -2.15 -19.89 16.79
CA GLN A 208 -1.29 -18.85 17.37
C GLN A 208 -1.75 -17.48 16.91
N TRP A 209 -1.85 -16.52 17.83
CA TRP A 209 -2.20 -15.14 17.50
C TRP A 209 -1.14 -14.51 16.60
N LYS A 210 -1.56 -14.01 15.43
CA LYS A 210 -0.72 -13.39 14.41
C LYS A 210 -1.16 -11.95 14.13
N VAL A 211 -0.22 -11.02 14.29
CA VAL A 211 -0.37 -9.60 13.97
C VAL A 211 0.60 -9.26 12.84
N ALA A 212 0.12 -8.70 11.73
CA ALA A 212 0.97 -8.47 10.56
C ALA A 212 0.62 -7.21 9.76
N HIS A 213 1.61 -6.68 9.04
CA HIS A 213 1.39 -5.69 8.00
C HIS A 213 2.35 -5.90 6.83
N THR A 214 1.90 -5.53 5.64
CA THR A 214 2.66 -5.63 4.40
C THR A 214 2.77 -4.26 3.75
N GLY A 215 3.87 -3.99 3.05
CA GLY A 215 4.03 -2.78 2.26
C GLY A 215 4.45 -3.11 0.84
N THR A 216 3.88 -2.39 -0.12
CA THR A 216 4.26 -2.46 -1.54
C THR A 216 4.27 -1.05 -2.09
N LEU A 217 5.43 -0.62 -2.55
CA LEU A 217 5.62 0.58 -3.37
C LEU A 217 6.41 0.17 -4.61
N SER A 218 6.34 0.94 -5.69
CA SER A 218 6.95 0.58 -6.98
C SER A 218 8.41 0.10 -6.80
N GLY A 219 8.65 -1.20 -6.97
CA GLY A 219 9.97 -1.84 -6.82
C GLY A 219 10.47 -2.11 -5.39
N MET A 220 9.62 -1.96 -4.37
CA MET A 220 9.95 -2.16 -2.95
C MET A 220 8.82 -2.93 -2.24
N TYR A 221 9.17 -4.01 -1.55
CA TYR A 221 8.24 -4.87 -0.82
C TYR A 221 8.72 -5.05 0.62
N SER A 222 7.79 -4.96 1.57
CA SER A 222 8.06 -5.17 2.99
C SER A 222 7.00 -6.04 3.65
N SER A 223 7.40 -6.78 4.67
CA SER A 223 6.50 -7.56 5.51
C SER A 223 7.00 -7.56 6.94
N LEU A 224 6.09 -7.38 7.88
CA LEU A 224 6.33 -7.59 9.30
C LEU A 224 5.20 -8.47 9.83
N ALA A 225 5.57 -9.54 10.53
CA ALA A 225 4.63 -10.41 11.23
C ALA A 225 5.14 -10.70 12.63
N LEU A 226 4.22 -10.72 13.58
CA LEU A 226 4.46 -10.95 15.00
C LEU A 226 3.60 -12.15 15.44
N LEU A 227 4.16 -12.98 16.28
CA LEU A 227 3.47 -13.99 17.09
C LEU A 227 3.63 -13.57 18.56
N PRO A 228 2.77 -12.68 19.10
CA PRO A 228 3.03 -12.01 20.37
C PRO A 228 3.18 -12.99 21.54
N ASP A 229 2.32 -14.01 21.63
CA ASP A 229 2.37 -15.01 22.71
C ASP A 229 3.65 -15.85 22.69
N ARG A 230 4.28 -15.97 21.52
CA ARG A 230 5.56 -16.67 21.34
C ARG A 230 6.77 -15.75 21.49
N ARG A 231 6.56 -14.43 21.58
CA ARG A 231 7.61 -13.39 21.50
C ARG A 231 8.49 -13.53 20.26
N VAL A 232 7.88 -13.92 19.14
CA VAL A 232 8.55 -14.08 17.85
C VAL A 232 8.10 -12.98 16.90
N GLY A 233 9.04 -12.41 16.15
CA GLY A 233 8.76 -11.49 15.08
C GLY A 233 9.65 -11.75 13.87
N VAL A 234 9.12 -11.52 12.69
CA VAL A 234 9.83 -11.67 11.41
C VAL A 234 9.61 -10.43 10.57
N VAL A 235 10.70 -9.81 10.13
CA VAL A 235 10.68 -8.68 9.18
C VAL A 235 11.42 -9.06 7.90
N MET A 236 10.86 -8.70 6.75
CA MET A 236 11.46 -8.89 5.43
C MET A 236 11.35 -7.60 4.63
N LEU A 237 12.46 -7.17 4.02
CA LEU A 237 12.55 -6.00 3.14
C LEU A 237 13.21 -6.44 1.82
N ILE A 238 12.53 -6.22 0.71
CA ILE A 238 12.96 -6.64 -0.64
C ILE A 238 12.89 -5.41 -1.55
N ASN A 239 13.97 -5.09 -2.23
CA ASN A 239 14.05 -3.92 -3.11
C ASN A 239 13.95 -4.29 -4.60
N GLY A 240 13.06 -5.23 -4.91
CA GLY A 240 12.73 -5.68 -6.25
C GLY A 240 11.36 -6.34 -6.27
N GLU A 241 10.81 -6.60 -7.46
CA GLU A 241 9.57 -7.35 -7.62
C GLU A 241 9.65 -8.71 -6.90
N GLY A 242 8.85 -8.85 -5.84
CA GLY A 242 9.04 -9.96 -4.91
C GLY A 242 7.80 -10.32 -4.09
N GLU A 243 6.59 -10.07 -4.60
CA GLU A 243 5.36 -10.36 -3.85
C GLU A 243 5.24 -11.84 -3.45
N ASP A 244 5.46 -12.74 -4.41
CA ASP A 244 5.38 -14.18 -4.17
C ASP A 244 6.52 -14.65 -3.25
N ALA A 245 7.73 -14.11 -3.44
CA ALA A 245 8.88 -14.41 -2.60
C ALA A 245 8.65 -13.96 -1.16
N ARG A 246 8.16 -12.73 -0.96
CA ARG A 246 7.75 -12.18 0.35
C ARG A 246 6.73 -13.10 1.03
N THR A 247 5.70 -13.51 0.29
CA THR A 247 4.62 -14.35 0.81
C THR A 247 5.14 -15.74 1.20
N ALA A 248 5.85 -16.41 0.30
CA ALA A 248 6.35 -17.76 0.50
C ALA A 248 7.42 -17.84 1.61
N LEU A 249 8.36 -16.88 1.64
CA LEU A 249 9.40 -16.83 2.68
C LEU A 249 8.79 -16.54 4.06
N MET A 250 7.88 -15.58 4.15
CA MET A 250 7.21 -15.27 5.42
C MET A 250 6.42 -16.48 5.93
N GLN A 251 5.67 -17.14 5.05
CA GLN A 251 4.90 -18.35 5.38
C GLN A 251 5.81 -19.47 5.91
N ALA A 252 6.84 -19.83 5.16
CA ALA A 252 7.78 -20.88 5.54
C ALA A 252 8.54 -20.56 6.84
N THR A 253 8.81 -19.28 7.11
CA THR A 253 9.51 -18.84 8.33
C THR A 253 8.60 -18.94 9.55
N LEU A 254 7.36 -18.44 9.46
CA LEU A 254 6.40 -18.48 10.58
C LEU A 254 5.99 -19.91 10.94
N LYS A 255 5.86 -20.81 9.94
CA LYS A 255 5.53 -22.22 10.18
C LYS A 255 6.52 -22.94 11.09
N ARG A 256 7.80 -22.55 11.08
CA ARG A 256 8.80 -23.10 12.01
C ARG A 256 8.48 -22.83 13.48
N PHE A 257 7.62 -21.85 13.77
CA PHE A 257 7.20 -21.48 15.12
C PHE A 257 5.78 -21.92 15.45
N THR A 258 4.90 -22.03 14.45
CA THR A 258 3.47 -22.33 14.66
C THR A 258 3.14 -23.81 14.47
N ALA A 259 3.81 -24.49 13.53
CA ALA A 259 3.62 -25.91 13.22
C ALA A 259 4.91 -26.51 12.62
N PRO A 260 5.95 -26.73 13.44
CA PRO A 260 7.27 -27.16 12.96
C PRO A 260 7.26 -28.52 12.25
N ASP A 261 6.39 -29.44 12.65
CA ASP A 261 6.24 -30.76 12.02
C ASP A 261 5.60 -30.67 10.61
N ASP A 262 4.85 -29.60 10.34
CA ASP A 262 4.24 -29.29 9.04
C ASP A 262 5.03 -28.21 8.28
N ALA A 263 6.23 -27.84 8.74
CA ALA A 263 7.00 -26.77 8.14
C ALA A 263 7.60 -27.19 6.80
N ARG A 264 7.14 -26.52 5.73
CA ARG A 264 7.58 -26.77 4.35
C ARG A 264 8.54 -25.68 3.85
N PRO A 265 9.48 -25.99 2.94
CA PRO A 265 10.35 -25.00 2.34
C PRO A 265 9.56 -23.96 1.55
N ALA A 266 10.07 -22.72 1.50
CA ALA A 266 9.42 -21.62 0.77
C ALA A 266 9.14 -21.93 -0.71
N MET A 267 9.95 -22.78 -1.34
CA MET A 267 9.77 -23.17 -2.74
C MET A 267 8.47 -23.92 -3.00
N GLU A 268 7.93 -24.66 -2.02
CA GLU A 268 6.64 -25.33 -2.16
C GLU A 268 5.48 -24.33 -2.15
N TYR A 269 5.49 -23.39 -1.20
CA TYR A 269 4.52 -22.28 -1.18
C TYR A 269 4.57 -21.45 -2.46
N LEU A 270 5.77 -21.21 -3.00
CA LEU A 270 5.94 -20.50 -4.27
C LEU A 270 5.34 -21.29 -5.45
N ALA A 271 5.49 -22.61 -5.47
CA ALA A 271 4.88 -23.46 -6.49
C ALA A 271 3.35 -23.42 -6.41
N GLU A 272 2.79 -23.47 -5.21
CA GLU A 272 1.34 -23.33 -4.98
C GLU A 272 0.81 -21.95 -5.46
N LEU A 273 1.51 -20.85 -5.17
CA LEU A 273 1.12 -19.51 -5.66
C LEU A 273 1.07 -19.44 -7.18
N LYS A 274 2.06 -20.04 -7.85
CA LYS A 274 2.11 -20.13 -9.32
C LYS A 274 0.93 -20.95 -9.86
N ALA A 275 0.63 -22.08 -9.22
CA ALA A 275 -0.50 -22.93 -9.60
C ALA A 275 -1.85 -22.22 -9.41
N ASP A 276 -2.07 -21.57 -8.25
CA ASP A 276 -3.27 -20.77 -7.96
C ASP A 276 -3.48 -19.69 -9.04
N ARG A 277 -2.41 -18.97 -9.41
CA ARG A 277 -2.47 -17.91 -10.42
C ARG A 277 -2.79 -18.48 -11.81
N ALA A 278 -2.20 -19.61 -12.19
CA ALA A 278 -2.50 -20.29 -13.45
C ALA A 278 -3.96 -20.75 -13.51
N ALA A 279 -4.49 -21.31 -12.41
CA ALA A 279 -5.89 -21.72 -12.31
C ALA A 279 -6.85 -20.52 -12.39
N GLN A 280 -6.55 -19.42 -11.70
CA GLN A 280 -7.32 -18.17 -11.81
C GLN A 280 -7.33 -17.62 -13.24
N ALA A 281 -6.16 -17.61 -13.90
CA ALA A 281 -6.04 -17.17 -15.30
C ALA A 281 -6.83 -18.06 -16.28
N ALA A 282 -6.98 -19.36 -15.97
CA ALA A 282 -7.79 -20.30 -16.74
C ALA A 282 -9.30 -20.15 -16.47
N SER A 283 -9.71 -19.70 -15.27
CA SER A 283 -11.11 -19.57 -14.85
C SER A 283 -11.92 -18.42 -15.49
N GLY A 284 -11.33 -17.69 -16.46
CA GLY A 284 -12.13 -16.92 -17.42
C GLY A 284 -12.23 -15.40 -17.24
N HIS A 285 -11.42 -14.78 -16.38
CA HIS A 285 -11.29 -13.31 -16.32
C HIS A 285 -10.03 -12.82 -17.05
N GLN A 286 -9.76 -13.34 -18.24
CA GLN A 286 -8.68 -12.79 -19.06
C GLN A 286 -9.11 -11.46 -19.64
N ARG A 287 -8.38 -10.38 -19.32
CA ARG A 287 -8.52 -9.11 -20.03
C ARG A 287 -8.30 -9.38 -21.53
N PRO A 288 -9.15 -8.83 -22.43
CA PRO A 288 -8.95 -8.98 -23.86
C PRO A 288 -7.52 -8.61 -24.23
N ALA A 289 -6.87 -9.44 -25.05
CA ALA A 289 -5.54 -9.14 -25.55
C ALA A 289 -5.57 -7.81 -26.33
N ALA A 290 -4.89 -6.78 -25.79
CA ALA A 290 -4.84 -5.46 -26.42
C ALA A 290 -3.93 -5.41 -27.66
N THR A 291 -3.31 -6.52 -28.04
CA THR A 291 -2.40 -6.63 -29.20
C THR A 291 -3.08 -6.32 -30.52
N ALA A 292 -4.39 -6.55 -30.65
CA ALA A 292 -5.16 -6.18 -31.83
C ALA A 292 -5.71 -4.74 -31.82
N ALA A 293 -5.47 -3.97 -30.75
CA ALA A 293 -6.00 -2.63 -30.62
C ALA A 293 -5.27 -1.64 -31.54
N GLN A 294 -6.03 -0.83 -32.27
CA GLN A 294 -5.50 0.16 -33.22
C GLN A 294 -5.48 1.55 -32.59
N PRO A 295 -4.46 2.39 -32.84
CA PRO A 295 -4.47 3.78 -32.39
C PRO A 295 -5.68 4.56 -32.93
N ALA A 296 -6.32 5.35 -32.06
CA ALA A 296 -7.35 6.29 -32.46
C ALA A 296 -6.73 7.42 -33.29
N ARG A 297 -7.40 7.82 -34.36
CA ARG A 297 -7.00 8.96 -35.19
C ARG A 297 -7.23 10.27 -34.44
N GLY A 298 -6.50 11.31 -34.84
CA GLY A 298 -6.65 12.64 -34.23
C GLY A 298 -8.04 13.27 -34.42
N ASN A 299 -8.83 12.82 -35.38
CA ASN A 299 -10.21 13.27 -35.59
C ASN A 299 -11.28 12.31 -35.04
N ASP A 300 -10.87 11.19 -34.42
CA ASP A 300 -11.81 10.30 -33.75
C ASP A 300 -12.35 10.96 -32.47
N LEU A 301 -13.57 10.59 -32.06
CA LEU A 301 -14.24 11.14 -30.88
C LEU A 301 -14.37 12.70 -30.88
N PRO A 302 -14.70 13.37 -31.99
CA PRO A 302 -14.59 14.84 -32.09
C PRO A 302 -15.43 15.59 -31.05
N HIS A 303 -16.60 15.06 -30.69
CA HIS A 303 -17.48 15.64 -29.66
C HIS A 303 -16.95 15.47 -28.23
N TRP A 304 -15.98 14.58 -28.02
CA TRP A 304 -15.35 14.32 -26.72
C TRP A 304 -13.95 14.93 -26.64
N GLN A 305 -13.43 15.54 -27.72
CA GLN A 305 -12.13 16.18 -27.62
C GLN A 305 -12.22 17.48 -26.82
N GLY A 306 -11.24 17.71 -25.95
CA GLY A 306 -11.18 18.94 -25.17
C GLY A 306 -10.54 18.79 -23.80
N ARG A 307 -10.68 19.86 -23.00
CA ARG A 307 -10.26 19.92 -21.61
C ARG A 307 -11.44 19.60 -20.70
N TYR A 308 -11.17 18.77 -19.71
CA TYR A 308 -12.10 18.33 -18.70
C TYR A 308 -11.62 18.79 -17.32
N SER A 309 -12.56 18.92 -16.39
CA SER A 309 -12.24 19.12 -14.98
C SER A 309 -12.96 18.03 -14.19
N ASP A 310 -12.20 17.13 -13.56
CA ASP A 310 -12.73 16.16 -12.61
C ASP A 310 -12.51 16.71 -11.19
N PRO A 311 -13.54 16.76 -10.33
CA PRO A 311 -13.41 17.28 -8.96
C PRO A 311 -12.39 16.54 -8.07
N ARG A 312 -11.95 15.34 -8.45
CA ARG A 312 -10.94 14.53 -7.73
C ARG A 312 -9.58 14.63 -8.41
N LEU A 313 -9.53 14.41 -9.73
CA LEU A 313 -8.27 14.35 -10.47
C LEU A 313 -7.78 15.72 -11.00
N GLY A 314 -8.62 16.75 -10.91
CA GLY A 314 -8.33 18.07 -11.46
C GLY A 314 -8.44 18.12 -12.98
N PRO A 315 -7.71 19.04 -13.63
CA PRO A 315 -7.73 19.20 -15.08
C PRO A 315 -7.22 17.94 -15.80
N ALA A 316 -7.97 17.52 -16.81
CA ALA A 316 -7.61 16.43 -17.71
C ALA A 316 -7.83 16.85 -19.15
N SER A 317 -7.21 16.15 -20.11
CA SER A 317 -7.39 16.43 -21.53
C SER A 317 -7.60 15.16 -22.33
N LEU A 318 -8.44 15.25 -23.37
CA LEU A 318 -8.57 14.29 -24.44
C LEU A 318 -8.34 15.05 -25.75
N CYS A 319 -7.10 15.07 -26.24
CA CYS A 319 -6.71 15.96 -27.34
C CYS A 319 -5.89 15.21 -28.40
N PRO A 320 -5.92 15.66 -29.67
CA PRO A 320 -5.03 15.14 -30.70
C PRO A 320 -3.57 15.35 -30.33
N GLY A 321 -2.76 14.31 -30.47
CA GLY A 321 -1.31 14.35 -30.34
C GLY A 321 -0.61 13.86 -31.61
N LYS A 322 0.72 13.76 -31.56
CA LYS A 322 1.57 13.39 -32.71
C LYS A 322 1.17 12.06 -33.37
N ASP A 323 0.76 11.07 -32.56
CA ASP A 323 0.49 9.68 -32.99
C ASP A 323 -0.99 9.29 -32.80
N GLY A 324 -1.91 10.26 -32.86
CA GLY A 324 -3.33 10.04 -32.63
C GLY A 324 -3.86 10.68 -31.35
N LEU A 325 -5.03 10.26 -30.90
CA LEU A 325 -5.70 10.86 -29.75
C LEU A 325 -5.03 10.46 -28.42
N ARG A 326 -4.84 11.42 -27.51
CA ARG A 326 -4.16 11.25 -26.22
C ARG A 326 -5.07 11.66 -25.06
N PHE A 327 -4.98 10.91 -23.97
CA PHE A 327 -5.57 11.28 -22.67
C PHE A 327 -4.46 11.66 -21.69
N SER A 328 -4.67 12.71 -20.89
CA SER A 328 -3.74 13.12 -19.84
C SER A 328 -4.45 13.71 -18.61
N VAL A 329 -3.82 13.59 -17.45
CA VAL A 329 -4.23 14.30 -16.22
C VAL A 329 -3.10 15.25 -15.81
N ASP A 330 -3.40 16.55 -15.69
CA ASP A 330 -2.37 17.58 -15.52
C ASP A 330 -1.61 17.42 -14.20
N LYS A 331 -2.32 17.06 -13.11
CA LYS A 331 -1.72 16.82 -11.79
C LYS A 331 -1.03 15.46 -11.66
N SER A 332 -1.14 14.57 -12.64
CA SER A 332 -0.49 13.26 -12.62
C SER A 332 0.23 13.02 -13.95
N PRO A 333 1.48 13.51 -14.10
CA PRO A 333 2.23 13.45 -15.35
C PRO A 333 2.41 12.03 -15.92
N ARG A 334 2.33 10.99 -15.08
CA ARG A 334 2.39 9.59 -15.51
C ARG A 334 1.03 8.97 -15.87
N LEU A 335 -0.08 9.64 -15.56
CA LEU A 335 -1.41 9.29 -16.09
C LEU A 335 -1.61 9.90 -17.48
N GLN A 336 -0.81 9.40 -18.42
CA GLN A 336 -0.93 9.69 -19.84
C GLN A 336 -1.20 8.41 -20.59
N ALA A 337 -2.07 8.45 -21.59
CA ALA A 337 -2.43 7.28 -22.38
C ALA A 337 -2.62 7.61 -23.86
N ALA A 338 -2.26 6.64 -24.70
CA ALA A 338 -2.77 6.58 -26.05
C ALA A 338 -4.22 6.07 -26.03
N VAL A 339 -5.09 6.70 -26.80
CA VAL A 339 -6.44 6.19 -27.02
C VAL A 339 -6.38 5.17 -28.16
N LEU A 340 -6.92 3.99 -27.91
CA LEU A 340 -6.98 2.90 -28.88
C LEU A 340 -8.42 2.48 -29.12
N GLN A 341 -8.65 1.78 -30.23
CA GLN A 341 -9.90 1.13 -30.55
C GLN A 341 -9.70 -0.38 -30.69
N LEU A 342 -10.58 -1.16 -30.08
CA LEU A 342 -10.61 -2.62 -30.19
C LEU A 342 -12.07 -3.08 -30.24
N GLN A 343 -12.47 -3.73 -31.33
CA GLN A 343 -13.81 -4.32 -31.50
C GLN A 343 -14.95 -3.32 -31.19
N GLY A 344 -14.85 -2.10 -31.71
CA GLY A 344 -15.84 -1.04 -31.51
C GLY A 344 -15.81 -0.36 -30.12
N ARG A 345 -14.88 -0.73 -29.24
CA ARG A 345 -14.68 -0.10 -27.92
C ARG A 345 -13.44 0.78 -27.92
N TRP A 346 -13.49 1.86 -27.15
CA TRP A 346 -12.35 2.74 -26.89
C TRP A 346 -11.62 2.30 -25.62
N LEU A 347 -10.29 2.37 -25.67
CA LEU A 347 -9.41 1.92 -24.59
C LEU A 347 -8.34 2.97 -24.35
N LEU A 348 -7.89 3.08 -23.11
CA LEU A 348 -6.68 3.83 -22.75
C LEU A 348 -5.53 2.84 -22.55
N ARG A 349 -4.47 3.00 -23.34
CA ARG A 349 -3.18 2.35 -23.09
C ARG A 349 -2.26 3.35 -22.41
N TRP A 350 -2.12 3.20 -21.09
CA TRP A 350 -1.20 4.01 -20.28
C TRP A 350 0.23 3.90 -20.82
N ASN A 351 0.92 5.03 -20.82
CA ASN A 351 2.34 5.06 -21.16
C ASN A 351 3.12 4.33 -20.05
N SER A 352 4.03 3.45 -20.46
CA SER A 352 4.88 2.62 -19.56
C SER A 352 6.06 3.39 -18.98
#